data_AF-A0A263DP05-F1
#
_entry.id   AF-A0A263DP05-F1
#
_cell.length_a   1.000
_cell.length_b   1.000
_cell.length_c   1.000
_cell.angle_alpha   90.00
_cell.angle_beta   90.00
_cell.angle_gamma   90.00
#
_symmetry.space_group_name_H-M   'P 1'
#
loop_
_entity.id
_entity.type
_entity.pdbx_description
1 polymer ?
#
loop_
_entity_poly.entity_id
_entity_poly.type
_entity_poly.pdbx_seq_one_letter_code
_entity_poly.pdbx_strand_id
1 'polypeptide(L)'
;MQAPETYNPWTIVHVVFDHLAADGLHPVLGETGDPAEPATALLRALGIEPGREREGPAAESVQATLAEMRARMFPDVGNEP
;
A
#
# COMPACT_ATOMS: atom_id res chain seq x y z
N MET A 1 -23.18 17.59 14.38
CA MET A 1 -21.86 17.06 14.80
C MET A 1 -21.22 16.46 13.55
N GLN A 2 -20.09 16.99 13.10
CA GLN A 2 -19.36 16.45 11.95
C GLN A 2 -18.70 15.12 12.36
N ALA A 3 -18.74 14.11 11.49
CA ALA A 3 -18.01 12.88 11.72
C ALA A 3 -16.50 13.17 11.76
N PRO A 4 -15.72 12.48 12.60
CA PRO A 4 -14.27 12.62 12.60
C PRO A 4 -13.72 12.28 11.21
N GLU A 5 -12.81 13.12 10.72
CA GLU A 5 -12.14 12.90 9.45
C GLU A 5 -11.30 11.63 9.55
N THR A 6 -11.35 10.79 8.52
CA THR A 6 -10.68 9.50 8.49
C THR A 6 -10.21 9.15 7.08
N TYR A 7 -9.01 8.58 6.99
CA TYR A 7 -8.41 8.16 5.73
C TYR A 7 -7.87 6.73 5.83
N ASN A 8 -7.94 6.00 4.72
CA ASN A 8 -7.32 4.69 4.63
C ASN A 8 -5.78 4.85 4.54
N PRO A 9 -5.00 4.14 5.37
CA PRO A 9 -3.53 4.20 5.34
C PRO A 9 -2.92 3.96 3.94
N TRP A 10 -3.46 3.04 3.16
CA TRP A 10 -2.96 2.74 1.81
C TRP A 10 -3.24 3.85 0.79
N THR A 11 -4.32 4.60 0.97
CA THR A 11 -4.53 5.82 0.17
C THR A 11 -3.43 6.83 0.45
N ILE A 12 -3.01 6.97 1.70
CA ILE A 12 -1.90 7.85 2.08
C ILE A 12 -0.58 7.35 1.50
N VAL A 13 -0.30 6.04 1.58
CA VAL A 13 0.88 5.43 0.94
C VAL A 13 0.93 5.77 -0.55
N HIS A 14 -0.18 5.58 -1.27
CA HIS A 14 -0.25 5.87 -2.70
C HIS A 14 0.00 7.34 -3.01
N VAL A 15 -0.62 8.28 -2.27
CA VAL A 15 -0.41 9.72 -2.47
C VAL A 15 1.04 10.13 -2.21
N VAL A 16 1.66 9.58 -1.16
CA VAL A 16 3.08 9.83 -0.87
C VAL A 16 3.97 9.27 -1.99
N PHE A 17 3.67 8.07 -2.48
CA PHE A 17 4.43 7.45 -3.57
C PHE A 17 4.35 8.26 -4.86
N ASP A 18 3.14 8.71 -5.22
CA ASP A 18 2.93 9.56 -6.39
C ASP A 18 3.68 10.89 -6.27
N HIS A 19 3.69 11.49 -5.08
CA HIS A 19 4.44 12.73 -4.84
C HIS A 19 5.95 12.53 -4.99
N LEU A 20 6.49 11.47 -4.39
CA LEU A 20 7.91 11.12 -4.54
C LEU A 20 8.28 10.82 -6.00
N ALA A 21 7.41 10.12 -6.74
CA ALA A 21 7.59 9.86 -8.17
C ALA A 21 7.61 11.15 -8.99
N ALA A 22 6.77 12.13 -8.67
CA ALA A 22 6.78 13.44 -9.31
C ALA A 22 8.09 14.21 -9.07
N ASP A 23 8.73 13.98 -7.91
CA ASP A 23 10.05 14.54 -7.57
C ASP A 23 11.23 13.74 -8.17
N GLY A 24 10.94 12.71 -8.97
CA GLY A 24 11.95 11.85 -9.61
C GLY A 24 12.50 10.74 -8.70
N LEU A 25 11.90 10.52 -7.53
CA LEU A 25 12.22 9.42 -6.62
C LEU A 25 11.30 8.23 -6.95
N HIS A 26 11.85 7.02 -7.03
CA HIS A 26 11.06 5.82 -7.33
C HIS A 26 10.94 4.93 -6.08
N PRO A 27 10.06 5.28 -5.12
CA PRO A 27 9.88 4.46 -3.93
C PRO A 27 9.34 3.09 -4.31
N VAL A 28 9.91 2.05 -3.70
CA VAL A 28 9.46 0.68 -3.84
C VAL A 28 9.01 0.16 -2.48
N LEU A 29 7.98 -0.70 -2.48
CA LEU A 29 7.62 -1.46 -1.31
C LEU A 29 8.74 -2.49 -1.07
N GLY A 30 9.54 -2.26 -0.04
CA GLY A 30 10.63 -3.16 0.33
C GLY A 30 10.11 -4.50 0.86
N GLU A 31 10.98 -5.52 0.87
CA GLU A 31 10.64 -6.85 1.40
C GLU A 31 10.41 -6.87 2.92
N THR A 32 10.91 -5.85 3.63
CA THR A 32 10.79 -5.70 5.08
C THR A 32 10.03 -4.43 5.44
N GLY A 33 8.83 -4.61 5.97
CA GLY A 33 8.03 -3.57 6.60
C GLY A 33 6.68 -3.34 5.92
N ASP A 34 5.62 -3.19 6.73
CA ASP A 34 4.30 -2.83 6.23
C ASP A 34 4.22 -1.29 6.07
N PRO A 35 4.08 -0.76 4.84
CA PRO A 35 3.96 0.69 4.61
C PRO A 35 2.68 1.30 5.24
N ALA A 36 1.71 0.48 5.64
CA ALA A 36 0.52 0.94 6.36
C ALA A 36 0.88 1.48 7.76
N GLU A 37 1.92 0.96 8.41
CA GLU A 37 2.38 1.43 9.72
C GLU A 37 2.83 2.91 9.70
N PRO A 38 3.80 3.33 8.87
CA PRO A 38 4.21 4.73 8.80
C PRO A 38 3.08 5.65 8.30
N ALA A 39 2.19 5.17 7.42
CA ALA A 39 1.03 5.93 6.98
C ALA A 39 0.01 6.15 8.12
N THR A 40 -0.22 5.13 8.94
CA THR A 40 -1.06 5.21 10.15
C THR A 40 -0.47 6.20 11.16
N ALA A 41 0.86 6.16 11.35
CA ALA A 41 1.55 7.10 12.22
C ALA A 41 1.43 8.55 11.72
N LEU A 42 1.54 8.77 10.41
CA LEU A 42 1.34 10.08 9.79
C LEU A 42 -0.07 10.62 10.01
N LEU A 43 -1.10 9.81 9.78
CA LEU A 43 -2.49 10.22 10.01
C LEU A 43 -2.73 10.66 11.46
N ARG A 44 -2.24 9.87 12.42
CA ARG A 44 -2.32 10.21 13.85
C ARG A 44 -1.58 11.51 14.19
N ALA A 45 -0.40 11.73 13.61
CA ALA A 45 0.36 12.97 13.81
C ALA A 45 -0.37 14.22 13.27
N LEU A 46 -1.21 14.05 12.25
CA LEU A 46 -2.07 15.09 11.69
C LEU A 46 -3.41 15.26 12.45
N GLY A 47 -3.64 14.47 13.50
CA GLY A 47 -4.91 14.47 14.25
C GLY A 47 -6.07 13.81 13.51
N ILE A 48 -5.77 13.03 12.46
CA ILE A 48 -6.77 12.31 11.65
C ILE A 48 -6.79 10.86 12.11
N GLU A 49 -7.98 10.34 12.37
CA GLU A 49 -8.09 8.97 12.82
C GLU A 49 -8.05 7.99 11.64
N PRO A 50 -7.15 6.99 11.64
CA PRO A 50 -7.00 6.08 10.52
C PRO A 50 -8.28 5.27 10.33
N GLY A 51 -8.68 5.13 9.07
CA GLY A 51 -9.85 4.35 8.69
C GLY A 51 -9.62 2.87 8.99
N ARG A 52 -10.71 2.09 9.09
CA ARG A 52 -10.61 0.63 9.29
C ARG A 52 -9.69 0.03 8.22
N GLU A 53 -8.59 -0.56 8.68
CA GLU A 53 -7.73 -1.42 7.88
C GLU A 53 -8.60 -2.53 7.28
N ARG A 54 -8.86 -2.48 5.98
CA ARG A 54 -9.17 -3.70 5.21
C ARG A 54 -7.82 -4.23 4.75
N GLU A 55 -7.65 -5.55 4.70
CA GLU A 55 -6.39 -6.22 4.33
C GLU A 55 -5.67 -5.45 3.21
N GLY A 56 -4.55 -4.83 3.57
CA GLY A 56 -3.77 -4.01 2.66
C GLY A 56 -3.12 -4.84 1.56
N PRO A 57 -2.65 -4.23 0.47
CA PRO A 57 -1.81 -4.87 -0.53
C PRO A 57 -0.66 -5.73 0.04
N ALA A 58 -0.05 -5.36 1.18
CA ALA A 58 1.00 -6.15 1.82
C ALA A 58 0.51 -7.40 2.58
N ALA A 59 -0.80 -7.55 2.78
CA ALA A 59 -1.36 -8.69 3.50
C ALA A 59 -1.08 -10.00 2.76
N GLU A 60 -0.71 -11.05 3.49
CA GLU A 60 -0.32 -12.34 2.93
C GLU A 60 -1.42 -12.97 2.06
N SER A 61 -2.70 -12.85 2.46
CA SER A 61 -3.87 -13.30 1.69
C SER A 61 -3.99 -12.59 0.35
N VAL A 62 -3.77 -11.27 0.34
CA VAL A 62 -3.80 -10.44 -0.87
C VAL A 62 -2.61 -10.76 -1.76
N GLN A 63 -1.41 -10.90 -1.19
CA GLN A 63 -0.20 -11.29 -1.92
C GLN A 63 -0.32 -12.68 -2.54
N ALA A 64 -0.89 -13.65 -1.82
CA ALA A 64 -1.17 -14.99 -2.34
C ALA A 64 -2.16 -14.93 -3.52
N THR A 65 -3.24 -14.16 -3.36
CA THR A 65 -4.23 -13.95 -4.43
C THR A 65 -3.59 -13.28 -5.67
N LEU A 66 -2.75 -12.27 -5.46
CA LEU A 66 -2.03 -11.58 -6.54
C LEU A 66 -1.01 -12.51 -7.22
N ALA A 67 -0.35 -13.39 -6.47
CA ALA A 67 0.56 -14.39 -7.02
C ALA A 67 -0.18 -15.41 -7.91
N GLU A 68 -1.34 -15.90 -7.47
CA GLU A 68 -2.21 -16.76 -8.29
C GLU A 68 -2.66 -16.05 -9.58
N MET A 69 -3.10 -14.79 -9.47
CA MET A 69 -3.48 -13.99 -10.64
C MET A 69 -2.32 -13.80 -11.61
N ARG A 70 -1.12 -13.50 -11.10
CA ARG A 70 0.09 -13.34 -11.92
C ARG A 70 0.42 -14.64 -12.66
N ALA A 71 0.39 -15.79 -11.98
CA ALA A 71 0.66 -17.09 -12.59
C ALA A 71 -0.35 -17.43 -13.70
N ARG A 72 -1.61 -17.04 -13.54
CA ARG A 72 -2.66 -17.29 -14.54
C ARG A 72 -2.60 -16.34 -15.74
N MET A 73 -2.30 -15.06 -15.50
CA MET A 73 -2.33 -14.01 -16.53
C MET A 73 -1.01 -13.86 -17.28
N PHE A 74 0.12 -14.17 -16.63
CA PHE A 74 1.46 -14.00 -17.16
C PHE A 74 2.29 -15.29 -17.01
N PRO A 75 1.86 -16.41 -17.62
CA PRO A 75 2.53 -17.70 -17.46
C PRO A 75 3.99 -17.70 -18.00
N ASP A 76 4.31 -16.83 -18.96
CA ASP A 76 5.63 -16.76 -19.59
C ASP A 76 6.61 -15.78 -18.91
N VAL A 77 6.17 -14.95 -17.95
CA VAL A 77 7.01 -13.91 -17.30
C VAL A 77 7.94 -14.49 -16.22
N GLY A 78 7.86 -15.79 -15.94
CA GLY A 78 8.76 -16.51 -15.02
C GLY A 78 9.59 -17.61 -15.70
N ASN A 79 9.59 -17.69 -17.02
CA ASN A 79 10.22 -18.75 -17.79
C ASN A 79 11.18 -18.16 -18.83
N GLU A 80 12.18 -17.41 -18.36
CA GLU A 80 13.38 -17.13 -19.16
C GLU A 80 14.39 -18.28 -18.91
N PRO A 81 15.06 -18.80 -19.96
CA PRO A 81 16.01 -19.91 -19.85
C PRO A 81 17.29 -19.55 -19.08
#